data_AF-A0A2E9FFM4-F1
#
_entry.id   AF-A0A2E9FFM4-F1
#
_cell.length_a   1.000
_cell.length_b   1.000
_cell.length_c   1.000
_cell.angle_alpha   90.00
_cell.angle_beta   90.00
_cell.angle_gamma   90.00
#
_symmetry.space_group_name_H-M   'P 1'
#
loop_
_entity.id
_entity.type
_entity.pdbx_description
1 polymer ?
#
loop_
_entity_poly.entity_id
_entity_poly.type
_entity_poly.pdbx_seq_one_letter_code
_entity_poly.pdbx_strand_id
1 'polypeptide(L)'
;MLLLVVSCSQNNDTIYDCDGVEVVINDMKRKFVVSGVDLGQKDGFFMNQSTVFGKFYDSSTGTASASFNKINNEFEFKDSDNLYTAKCEKVEK
;
A
#
# COMPACT_ATOMS: atom_id res chain seq x y z
N MET A 1 23.66 29.46 -16.73
CA MET A 1 23.06 29.55 -15.38
C MET A 1 22.18 28.31 -15.21
N LEU A 2 22.70 27.28 -14.55
CA LEU A 2 21.99 26.01 -14.37
C LEU A 2 21.04 26.17 -13.18
N LEU A 3 19.74 26.29 -13.43
CA LEU A 3 18.72 26.24 -12.37
C LEU A 3 18.64 24.79 -11.89
N LEU A 4 19.43 24.46 -10.87
CA LEU A 4 19.23 23.29 -10.02
C LEU A 4 17.91 23.49 -9.28
N VAL A 5 16.82 22.97 -9.86
CA VAL A 5 15.56 22.81 -9.13
C VAL A 5 15.84 21.74 -8.09
N VAL A 6 16.16 22.19 -6.88
CA VAL A 6 16.19 21.35 -5.68
C VAL A 6 14.74 20.93 -5.46
N SER A 7 14.37 19.77 -5.99
CA SER A 7 13.08 19.16 -5.70
C SER A 7 13.06 18.88 -4.19
N CYS A 8 12.37 19.74 -3.44
CA CYS A 8 12.00 19.46 -2.06
C CYS A 8 11.40 18.05 -2.02
N SER A 9 12.04 17.14 -1.29
CA SER A 9 11.48 15.83 -0.99
C SER A 9 10.29 16.06 -0.05
N GLN A 10 9.15 16.44 -0.60
CA GLN A 10 7.88 16.32 0.09
C GLN A 10 7.70 14.83 0.34
N ASN A 11 7.56 14.48 1.62
CA ASN A 11 7.35 13.10 2.03
C ASN A 11 5.94 12.72 1.57
N ASN A 12 5.78 12.31 0.31
CA ASN A 12 4.50 12.02 -0.36
C ASN A 12 3.89 10.69 0.09
N ASP A 13 4.16 10.28 1.33
CA ASP A 13 3.53 9.13 1.93
C ASP A 13 2.08 9.51 2.21
N THR A 14 1.15 8.84 1.54
CA THR A 14 -0.28 8.98 1.81
C THR A 14 -0.67 7.88 2.78
N ILE A 15 -1.27 8.27 3.90
CA ILE A 15 -1.70 7.35 4.96
C ILE A 15 -3.21 7.23 4.88
N TYR A 16 -3.71 6.01 4.99
CA TYR A 16 -5.11 5.66 5.03
C TYR A 16 -5.40 4.87 6.30
N ASP A 17 -6.54 5.14 6.93
CA ASP A 17 -7.14 4.30 7.96
C ASP A 17 -8.25 3.47 7.30
N CYS A 18 -8.09 2.15 7.34
CA CYS A 18 -9.02 1.17 6.79
C CYS A 18 -9.61 0.36 7.95
N ASP A 19 -10.60 0.93 8.66
CA ASP A 19 -11.23 0.35 9.85
C ASP A 19 -10.22 -0.10 10.93
N GLY A 20 -9.24 0.76 11.24
CA GLY A 20 -8.19 0.50 12.22
C GLY A 20 -6.91 -0.11 11.64
N VAL A 21 -6.89 -0.45 10.35
CA VAL A 21 -5.70 -0.89 9.63
C VAL A 21 -5.02 0.31 8.98
N GLU A 22 -3.82 0.66 9.45
CA GLU A 22 -3.02 1.70 8.80
C GLU A 22 -2.41 1.18 7.48
N VAL A 23 -2.68 1.89 6.39
CA VAL A 23 -2.13 1.63 5.06
C VAL A 23 -1.36 2.86 4.58
N VAL A 24 -0.08 2.69 4.25
CA VAL A 24 0.79 3.76 3.73
C VAL A 24 1.19 3.47 2.29
N ILE A 25 0.89 4.41 1.38
CA ILE A 25 1.19 4.30 -0.04
C ILE A 25 2.07 5.47 -0.48
N ASN A 26 3.11 5.19 -1.27
CA ASN A 26 3.88 6.21 -1.98
C ASN A 26 4.22 5.72 -3.40
N ASP A 27 3.61 6.33 -4.41
CA ASP A 27 3.80 5.97 -5.82
C ASP A 27 5.25 6.14 -6.29
N MET A 28 5.88 7.25 -5.93
CA MET A 28 7.24 7.56 -6.38
C MET A 28 8.28 6.61 -5.79
N LYS A 29 8.13 6.29 -4.50
CA LYS A 29 9.02 5.37 -3.79
C LYS A 29 8.64 3.90 -3.99
N ARG A 30 7.56 3.62 -4.73
CA ARG A 30 6.96 2.28 -4.84
C ARG A 30 6.73 1.61 -3.47
N LYS A 31 6.25 2.39 -2.49
CA LYS A 31 6.05 1.96 -1.10
C LYS A 31 4.62 1.50 -0.87
N PHE A 32 4.45 0.38 -0.19
CA PHE A 32 3.15 -0.11 0.27
C PHE A 32 3.30 -0.79 1.62
N VAL A 33 2.94 -0.08 2.69
CA VAL A 33 3.03 -0.58 4.06
C VAL A 33 1.63 -0.85 4.58
N VAL A 34 1.42 -2.02 5.16
CA VAL A 34 0.15 -2.40 5.81
C VAL A 34 0.47 -2.82 7.24
N SER A 35 -0.09 -2.11 8.23
CA SER A 35 0.19 -2.36 9.66
C SER A 35 1.69 -2.48 9.99
N GLY A 36 2.50 -1.59 9.41
CA GLY A 36 3.95 -1.56 9.61
C GLY A 36 4.78 -2.55 8.76
N VAL A 37 4.15 -3.44 7.99
CA VAL A 37 4.85 -4.37 7.09
C VAL A 37 4.99 -3.75 5.71
N ASP A 38 6.22 -3.49 5.25
CA ASP A 38 6.49 -2.99 3.90
C ASP A 38 6.41 -4.12 2.87
N LEU A 39 5.26 -4.20 2.20
CA LEU A 39 4.98 -5.14 1.11
C LEU A 39 5.61 -4.69 -0.21
N GLY A 40 6.02 -3.43 -0.33
CA GLY A 40 6.72 -2.89 -1.50
C GLY A 40 8.09 -3.53 -1.74
N GLN A 41 8.68 -4.11 -0.69
CA GLN A 41 9.97 -4.79 -0.72
C GLN A 41 9.86 -6.32 -0.86
N LYS A 42 8.66 -6.86 -1.07
CA LYS A 42 8.42 -8.31 -1.15
C LYS A 42 8.22 -8.79 -2.59
N ASP A 43 8.57 -10.04 -2.85
CA ASP A 43 8.33 -10.69 -4.14
C ASP A 43 6.84 -10.72 -4.50
N GLY A 44 6.54 -10.46 -5.77
CA GLY A 44 5.17 -10.37 -6.27
C GLY A 44 4.47 -9.04 -5.97
N PHE A 45 5.19 -8.03 -5.46
CA PHE A 45 4.68 -6.68 -5.34
C PHE A 45 4.34 -6.06 -6.71
N PHE A 46 3.18 -5.41 -6.79
CA PHE A 46 2.72 -4.72 -7.98
C PHE A 46 2.07 -3.38 -7.61
N MET A 47 2.32 -2.37 -8.42
CA MET A 47 1.72 -1.04 -8.26
C MET A 47 1.54 -0.38 -9.61
N ASN A 48 0.34 0.16 -9.84
CA ASN A 48 -0.01 1.00 -10.97
C ASN A 48 -0.85 2.21 -10.48
N GLN A 49 -1.44 2.96 -11.41
CA GLN A 49 -2.21 4.16 -11.09
C GLN A 49 -3.52 3.88 -10.33
N SER A 50 -4.11 2.70 -10.49
CA SER A 50 -5.41 2.35 -9.89
C SER A 50 -5.28 1.50 -8.64
N THR A 51 -4.24 0.70 -8.54
CA THR A 51 -4.14 -0.40 -7.58
C THR A 51 -2.71 -0.59 -7.12
N VAL A 52 -2.58 -0.99 -5.86
CA VAL A 52 -1.35 -1.55 -5.30
C VAL A 52 -1.66 -2.91 -4.70
N PHE A 53 -0.74 -3.85 -4.83
CA PHE A 53 -0.85 -5.23 -4.38
C PHE A 53 0.48 -5.68 -3.79
N GLY A 54 0.42 -6.46 -2.71
CA GLY A 54 1.60 -7.09 -2.13
C GLY A 54 1.26 -8.35 -1.35
N LYS A 55 2.20 -9.30 -1.33
CA LYS A 55 2.07 -10.56 -0.59
C LYS A 55 2.71 -10.45 0.80
N PHE A 56 2.03 -10.94 1.84
CA PHE A 56 2.62 -11.09 3.17
C PHE A 56 3.51 -12.32 3.24
N TYR A 57 3.01 -13.47 2.80
CA TYR A 57 3.72 -14.74 2.73
C TYR A 57 3.12 -15.63 1.65
N ASP A 58 3.92 -16.57 1.17
CA ASP A 58 3.51 -17.63 0.25
C ASP A 58 4.12 -18.94 0.76
N SER A 59 3.27 -19.91 1.12
CA SER A 59 3.69 -21.13 1.82
C SER A 59 2.84 -22.33 1.39
N SER A 60 3.25 -23.55 1.75
CA SER A 60 2.48 -24.77 1.47
C SER A 60 1.12 -24.79 2.15
N THR A 61 0.95 -24.05 3.25
CA THR A 61 -0.30 -23.89 3.98
C THR A 61 -1.16 -22.75 3.43
N GLY A 62 -0.65 -22.01 2.44
CA GLY A 62 -1.38 -20.99 1.70
C GLY A 62 -0.66 -19.65 1.56
N THR A 63 -1.39 -18.70 1.00
CA THR A 63 -0.88 -17.37 0.63
C THR A 63 -1.71 -16.31 1.33
N ALA A 64 -1.06 -15.26 1.86
CA ALA A 64 -1.73 -14.05 2.32
C ALA A 64 -1.24 -12.84 1.53
N SER A 65 -2.17 -11.95 1.18
CA SER A 65 -1.90 -10.76 0.39
C SER A 65 -2.82 -9.60 0.78
N ALA A 66 -2.37 -8.39 0.50
CA ALA A 66 -3.20 -7.20 0.53
C ALA A 66 -3.23 -6.53 -0.83
N SER A 67 -4.36 -5.90 -1.13
CA SER A 67 -4.50 -4.95 -2.22
C SER A 67 -5.19 -3.68 -1.74
N PHE A 68 -4.93 -2.58 -2.44
CA PHE A 68 -5.60 -1.32 -2.22
C PHE A 68 -5.96 -0.68 -3.56
N ASN A 69 -7.23 -0.37 -3.74
CA ASN A 69 -7.75 0.34 -4.89
C ASN A 69 -7.75 1.85 -4.61
N LYS A 70 -6.92 2.57 -5.35
CA LYS A 70 -6.67 4.01 -5.23
C LYS A 70 -7.81 4.87 -5.79
N ILE A 71 -8.66 4.30 -6.65
CA ILE A 71 -9.78 5.02 -7.26
C ILE A 71 -10.91 5.21 -6.24
N ASN A 72 -11.20 4.15 -5.48
CA ASN A 72 -12.28 4.14 -4.52
C ASN A 72 -11.81 4.06 -3.06
N ASN A 73 -10.51 4.10 -2.77
CA ASN A 73 -9.95 3.93 -1.44
C ASN A 73 -10.49 2.68 -0.73
N GLU A 74 -10.40 1.53 -1.38
CA GLU A 74 -10.84 0.25 -0.83
C GLU A 74 -9.63 -0.65 -0.57
N PHE A 75 -9.55 -1.17 0.64
CA PHE A 75 -8.53 -2.13 1.05
C PHE A 75 -9.12 -3.53 1.06
N GLU A 76 -8.35 -4.48 0.57
CA GLU A 76 -8.65 -5.90 0.64
C GLU A 76 -7.45 -6.62 1.27
N PHE A 77 -7.70 -7.44 2.28
CA PHE A 77 -6.78 -8.44 2.77
C PHE A 77 -7.39 -9.83 2.50
N LYS A 78 -6.58 -10.72 1.95
CA LYS A 78 -6.98 -12.09 1.66
C LYS A 78 -5.93 -13.05 2.18
N ASP A 79 -6.36 -14.06 2.92
CA ASP A 79 -5.57 -15.25 3.20
C ASP A 79 -6.29 -16.51 2.65
N SER A 80 -5.93 -17.69 3.15
CA SER A 80 -6.45 -18.96 2.64
C SER A 80 -7.90 -19.22 3.05
N ASP A 81 -8.33 -18.65 4.17
CA ASP A 81 -9.63 -18.90 4.80
C ASP A 81 -10.47 -17.62 4.93
N ASN A 82 -9.85 -16.45 4.83
CA ASN A 82 -10.45 -15.16 5.12
C ASN A 82 -10.32 -14.19 3.95
N LEU A 83 -11.39 -13.42 3.75
CA LEU A 83 -11.42 -12.23 2.92
C LEU A 83 -11.94 -11.09 3.78
N TYR A 84 -11.14 -10.05 3.91
CA TYR A 84 -11.49 -8.82 4.61
C TYR A 84 -11.45 -7.66 3.64
N THR A 85 -12.50 -6.86 3.60
CA THR A 85 -12.57 -5.63 2.81
C THR A 85 -12.98 -4.47 3.69
N ALA A 86 -12.38 -3.30 3.45
CA ALA A 86 -12.65 -2.09 4.20
C ALA A 86 -12.63 -0.86 3.29
N LYS A 87 -13.51 0.09 3.58
CA LYS A 87 -13.42 1.42 3.01
C LYS A 87 -12.41 2.22 3.82
N CYS A 88 -11.55 2.95 3.13
CA CYS A 88 -10.47 3.67 3.77
C CYS A 88 -10.63 5.17 3.66
N GLU A 89 -10.27 5.86 4.73
CA GLU A 89 -10.24 7.30 4.81
C GLU A 89 -8.79 7.78 4.83
N LYS A 90 -8.50 8.81 4.04
CA LYS A 90 -7.17 9.41 4.04
C LYS A 90 -6.95 10.15 5.36
N VAL A 91 -5.84 9.88 6.03
CA VAL A 91 -5.42 10.58 7.25
C VAL A 91 -4.63 11.82 6.87
N GLU A 92 -5.14 13.00 7.23
CA GLU A 92 -4.41 14.25 7.10
C GLU A 92 -3.47 14.43 8.31
N LYS A 93 -2.20 14.74 8.05
CA LYS A 93 -1.19 15.08 9.07
C LYS A 93 -0.77 16.53 8.92
#